data_AF-A0A7J9E943-F1
#
_entry.id   AF-A0A7J9E943-F1
#
_cell.length_a   1.000
_cell.length_b   1.000
_cell.length_c   1.000
_cell.angle_alpha   90.00
_cell.angle_beta   90.00
_cell.angle_gamma   90.00
#
_symmetry.space_group_name_H-M   'P 1'
#
loop_
_entity.id
_entity.type
_entity.pdbx_description
1 polymer ?
#
loop_
_entity_poly.entity_id
_entity_poly.type
_entity_poly.pdbx_seq_one_letter_code
_entity_poly.pdbx_strand_id
1 'polypeptide(L)'
;MVAGVWSDDRNMQLEATTQFRKLLSIERSPPINEVVQSGVVPRFVEFLNRDDFPQLQFEAAWALTNIASGTSDNTRVVIDHGAVPIFVKLLGSPTDDVREQAVWALGNVAGDSPKCRDLVLGHGALVPLLAQFNEHAKLSMLRNATWTLSNFCRGKPQPSFEQTKPALPALERLIHSNDEEVLTDACWALSYLSDGTNDKIQAVIEAGVCPRLVACESWMF
;
A
#
# COMPACT_ATOMS: atom_id res chain seq x y z
N MET A 1 6.09 -21.98 16.00
CA MET A 1 5.83 -20.65 15.42
C MET A 1 5.97 -19.53 16.45
N VAL A 2 5.02 -19.31 17.38
CA VAL A 2 5.09 -18.21 18.36
C VAL A 2 6.45 -18.13 19.09
N ALA A 3 6.91 -19.24 19.68
CA ALA A 3 8.21 -19.27 20.36
C ALA A 3 9.41 -18.92 19.46
N GLY A 4 9.34 -19.16 18.15
CA GLY A 4 10.40 -18.79 17.20
C GLY A 4 10.43 -17.29 16.93
N VAL A 5 9.27 -16.65 16.83
CA VAL A 5 9.14 -15.18 16.70
C VAL A 5 9.67 -14.45 17.95
N TRP A 6 9.49 -15.04 19.13
CA TRP A 6 9.98 -14.50 20.40
C TRP A 6 11.39 -14.98 20.78
N SER A 7 12.03 -15.83 19.96
CA SER A 7 13.41 -16.25 20.17
C SER A 7 14.38 -15.09 19.95
N ASP A 8 15.59 -15.17 20.51
CA ASP A 8 16.71 -14.28 20.16
C ASP A 8 17.53 -14.81 18.97
N ASP A 9 17.26 -16.04 18.52
CA ASP A 9 17.93 -16.63 17.35
C ASP A 9 17.33 -16.10 16.04
N ARG A 10 18.18 -15.50 15.20
CA ARG A 10 17.78 -14.88 13.92
C ARG A 10 17.14 -15.87 12.94
N ASN A 11 17.64 -17.10 12.88
CA ASN A 11 17.13 -18.10 11.95
C ASN A 11 15.73 -18.57 12.38
N MET A 12 15.54 -18.79 13.69
CA MET A 12 14.24 -19.12 14.26
C MET A 12 13.20 -18.00 14.05
N GLN A 13 13.61 -16.74 14.20
CA GLN A 13 12.74 -15.59 13.92
C GLN A 13 12.29 -15.57 12.46
N LEU A 14 13.23 -15.72 11.52
CA LEU A 14 12.93 -15.76 10.08
C LEU A 14 12.04 -16.94 9.74
N GLU A 15 12.41 -18.15 10.15
CA GLU A 15 11.65 -19.37 9.85
C GLU A 15 10.21 -19.26 10.37
N ALA A 16 10.04 -18.83 11.63
CA ALA A 16 8.72 -18.72 12.22
C ALA A 16 7.88 -17.61 11.55
N THR A 17 8.48 -16.48 11.18
CA THR A 17 7.80 -15.39 10.47
C THR A 17 7.37 -15.82 9.07
N THR A 18 8.23 -16.53 8.32
CA THR A 18 7.88 -17.13 7.02
C THR A 18 6.73 -18.14 7.17
N GLN A 19 6.73 -18.96 8.23
CA GLN A 19 5.61 -19.89 8.49
C GLN A 19 4.30 -19.12 8.76
N PHE A 20 4.33 -18.03 9.53
CA PHE A 20 3.14 -17.20 9.77
C PHE A 20 2.63 -16.55 8.49
N ARG A 21 3.53 -15.96 7.69
CA ARG A 21 3.16 -15.39 6.40
C ARG A 21 2.49 -16.45 5.51
N LYS A 22 3.09 -17.63 5.36
CA LYS A 22 2.51 -18.71 4.54
C LYS A 22 1.13 -19.12 5.01
N LEU A 23 0.92 -19.22 6.33
CA LEU A 23 -0.37 -19.52 6.93
C LEU A 23 -1.41 -18.44 6.60
N LEU A 24 -1.00 -17.16 6.63
CA LEU A 24 -1.85 -16.02 6.30
C LEU A 24 -2.11 -15.86 4.79
N SER A 25 -1.34 -16.51 3.93
CA SER A 25 -1.50 -16.47 2.46
C SER A 25 -2.41 -17.57 1.91
N ILE A 26 -3.10 -18.34 2.77
CA ILE A 26 -4.04 -19.37 2.33
C ILE A 26 -5.24 -18.71 1.65
N GLU A 27 -5.56 -19.14 0.43
CA GLU A 27 -6.61 -18.52 -0.41
C GLU A 27 -8.00 -18.51 0.23
N ARG A 28 -8.34 -19.55 0.99
CA ARG A 28 -9.67 -19.71 1.58
C ARG A 28 -9.58 -19.66 3.10
N SER A 29 -10.19 -18.63 3.68
CA SER A 29 -10.32 -18.43 5.13
C SER A 29 -8.97 -18.49 5.87
N PRO A 30 -8.04 -17.55 5.58
CA PRO A 30 -6.79 -17.48 6.33
C PRO A 30 -7.09 -17.23 7.83
N PRO A 31 -6.35 -17.87 8.76
CA PRO A 31 -6.61 -17.79 10.20
C PRO A 31 -6.05 -16.48 10.80
N ILE A 32 -6.51 -15.34 10.29
CA ILE A 32 -6.01 -14.01 10.65
C ILE A 32 -6.28 -13.73 12.14
N ASN A 33 -7.48 -14.05 12.62
CA ASN A 33 -7.87 -13.79 14.00
C ASN A 33 -7.05 -14.61 15.00
N GLU A 34 -6.76 -15.86 14.68
CA GLU A 34 -5.92 -16.75 15.49
C GLU A 34 -4.48 -16.24 15.55
N VAL A 35 -3.93 -15.77 14.43
CA VAL A 35 -2.60 -15.15 14.40
C VAL A 35 -2.57 -13.87 15.23
N VAL A 36 -3.57 -13.00 15.11
CA VAL A 36 -3.69 -11.78 15.92
C VAL A 36 -3.78 -12.12 17.41
N GLN A 37 -4.63 -13.08 17.79
CA GLN A 37 -4.81 -13.53 19.18
C GLN A 37 -3.56 -14.19 19.77
N SER A 38 -2.67 -14.74 18.93
CA SER A 38 -1.41 -15.32 19.38
C SER A 38 -0.37 -14.28 19.86
N GLY A 39 -0.65 -12.98 19.70
CA GLY A 39 0.17 -11.88 20.24
C GLY A 39 1.44 -11.59 19.45
N VAL A 40 1.56 -12.07 18.21
CA VAL A 40 2.78 -11.91 17.39
C VAL A 40 2.86 -10.59 16.61
N VAL A 41 1.74 -9.87 16.45
CA VAL A 41 1.69 -8.58 15.73
C VAL A 41 2.71 -7.55 16.24
N PRO A 42 2.81 -7.23 17.55
CA PRO A 42 3.84 -6.30 18.04
C PRO A 42 5.25 -6.72 17.63
N ARG A 43 5.52 -8.03 17.64
CA ARG A 43 6.84 -8.54 17.29
C ARG A 43 7.13 -8.46 15.78
N PHE A 44 6.12 -8.64 14.92
CA PHE A 44 6.27 -8.35 13.49
C PHE A 44 6.54 -6.87 13.24
N VAL A 45 5.89 -5.96 13.98
CA VAL A 45 6.16 -4.53 13.89
C VAL A 45 7.59 -4.19 14.34
N GLU A 46 8.10 -4.83 15.38
CA GLU A 46 9.51 -4.69 15.77
C GLU A 46 10.47 -5.19 14.67
N PHE A 47 10.14 -6.30 14.00
CA PHE A 47 10.93 -6.84 12.89
C PHE A 47 11.01 -5.90 11.70
N LEU A 48 10.02 -5.03 11.47
CA LEU A 48 10.09 -4.00 10.44
C LEU A 48 11.26 -3.03 10.64
N ASN A 49 11.79 -2.87 11.86
CA ASN A 49 12.94 -2.00 12.15
C ASN A 49 14.29 -2.71 12.08
N ARG A 50 14.34 -3.98 11.66
CA ARG A 50 15.58 -4.75 11.50
C ARG A 50 16.27 -4.44 10.17
N ASP A 51 16.77 -3.22 10.02
CA ASP A 51 17.46 -2.74 8.81
C ASP A 51 18.70 -3.62 8.45
N ASP A 52 19.23 -4.35 9.43
CA ASP A 52 20.32 -5.31 9.27
C ASP A 52 19.88 -6.71 8.82
N PHE A 53 18.56 -6.94 8.67
CA PHE A 53 18.00 -8.23 8.28
C PHE A 53 16.81 -8.09 7.29
N PRO A 54 17.06 -7.68 6.03
CA PRO A 54 16.00 -7.38 5.06
C PRO A 54 15.04 -8.53 4.76
N GLN A 55 15.52 -9.78 4.81
CA GLN A 55 14.66 -10.96 4.63
C GLN A 55 13.59 -11.06 5.72
N LEU A 56 13.96 -10.77 6.97
CA LEU A 56 13.01 -10.75 8.08
C LEU A 56 12.06 -9.55 7.98
N GLN A 57 12.56 -8.37 7.60
CA GLN A 57 11.72 -7.19 7.34
C GLN A 57 10.65 -7.50 6.27
N PHE A 58 11.06 -8.13 5.17
CA PHE A 58 10.16 -8.53 4.09
C PHE A 58 9.08 -9.50 4.56
N GLU A 59 9.47 -10.59 5.24
CA GLU A 59 8.53 -11.60 5.72
C GLU A 59 7.56 -11.03 6.77
N ALA A 60 8.04 -10.15 7.66
CA ALA A 60 7.21 -9.47 8.65
C ALA A 60 6.24 -8.47 7.99
N ALA A 61 6.72 -7.68 7.02
CA ALA A 61 5.89 -6.76 6.26
C ALA A 61 4.78 -7.50 5.50
N TRP A 62 5.08 -8.66 4.92
CA TRP A 62 4.10 -9.47 4.21
C TRP A 62 3.08 -10.10 5.16
N ALA A 63 3.52 -10.63 6.30
CA ALA A 63 2.59 -11.12 7.33
C ALA A 63 1.62 -10.01 7.79
N LEU A 64 2.11 -8.81 8.06
CA LEU A 64 1.28 -7.66 8.45
C LEU A 64 0.36 -7.18 7.33
N THR A 65 0.80 -7.26 6.07
CA THR A 65 -0.02 -6.92 4.89
C THR A 65 -1.23 -7.86 4.79
N ASN A 66 -1.03 -9.17 5.00
CA ASN A 66 -2.11 -10.16 4.97
C ASN A 66 -3.06 -10.03 6.18
N ILE A 67 -2.56 -9.57 7.33
CA ILE A 67 -3.43 -9.24 8.47
C ILE A 67 -4.28 -8.00 8.14
N ALA A 68 -3.69 -6.96 7.54
CA ALA A 68 -4.38 -5.73 7.16
C ALA A 68 -5.34 -5.89 5.97
N SER A 69 -5.27 -7.00 5.21
CA SER A 69 -6.29 -7.34 4.20
C SER A 69 -7.53 -8.04 4.77
N GLY A 70 -7.57 -8.27 6.08
CA GLY A 70 -8.68 -8.92 6.77
C GLY A 70 -9.85 -7.97 7.05
N THR A 71 -10.44 -8.10 8.24
CA THR A 71 -11.50 -7.20 8.71
C THR A 71 -10.94 -5.86 9.19
N SER A 72 -11.79 -4.84 9.32
CA SER A 72 -11.36 -3.54 9.89
C SER A 72 -10.79 -3.64 11.30
N ASP A 73 -11.22 -4.63 12.09
CA ASP A 73 -10.60 -4.91 13.40
C ASP A 73 -9.17 -5.42 13.24
N ASN A 74 -8.89 -6.28 12.24
CA ASN A 74 -7.53 -6.75 11.97
C ASN A 74 -6.63 -5.60 11.50
N THR A 75 -7.10 -4.77 10.59
CA THR A 75 -6.41 -3.56 10.14
C THR A 75 -6.10 -2.63 11.31
N ARG A 76 -7.08 -2.45 12.21
CA ARG A 76 -6.92 -1.64 13.40
C ARG A 76 -5.83 -2.18 14.34
N VAL A 77 -5.70 -3.50 14.51
CA VAL A 77 -4.59 -4.04 15.33
C VAL A 77 -3.23 -3.66 14.75
N VAL A 78 -3.07 -3.69 13.41
CA VAL A 78 -1.82 -3.27 12.75
C VAL A 78 -1.55 -1.78 12.96
N ILE A 79 -2.59 -0.94 12.88
CA ILE A 79 -2.50 0.50 13.15
C ILE A 79 -2.14 0.78 14.61
N ASP A 80 -2.84 0.15 15.56
CA ASP A 80 -2.70 0.40 17.00
C ASP A 80 -1.31 0.00 17.52
N HIS A 81 -0.62 -0.93 16.84
CA HIS A 81 0.78 -1.28 17.12
C HIS A 81 1.81 -0.38 16.42
N GLY A 82 1.39 0.67 15.70
CA GLY A 82 2.28 1.69 15.14
C GLY A 82 2.97 1.31 13.83
N ALA A 83 2.41 0.37 13.05
CA ALA A 83 3.05 -0.08 11.81
C ALA A 83 3.07 0.97 10.69
N VAL A 84 2.06 1.86 10.62
CA VAL A 84 1.90 2.85 9.54
C VAL A 84 3.13 3.76 9.35
N PRO A 85 3.62 4.50 10.36
CA PRO A 85 4.82 5.33 10.20
C PRO A 85 6.06 4.53 9.83
N ILE A 86 6.16 3.26 10.24
CA ILE A 86 7.27 2.38 9.89
C ILE A 86 7.17 1.98 8.41
N PHE A 87 6.00 1.61 7.91
CA PHE A 87 5.81 1.34 6.49
C PHE A 87 6.13 2.57 5.63
N VAL A 88 5.76 3.78 6.06
CA VAL A 88 6.16 5.01 5.37
C VAL A 88 7.68 5.16 5.31
N LYS A 89 8.41 4.87 6.41
CA LYS A 89 9.89 4.83 6.41
C LYS A 89 10.41 3.78 5.43
N LEU A 90 9.80 2.59 5.38
CA LEU A 90 10.24 1.48 4.53
C LEU A 90 10.06 1.74 3.03
N LEU A 91 9.26 2.72 2.61
CA LEU A 91 9.24 3.20 1.21
C LEU A 91 10.60 3.75 0.76
N GLY A 92 11.49 4.11 1.69
CA GLY A 92 12.88 4.49 1.43
C GLY A 92 13.90 3.36 1.60
N SER A 93 13.47 2.11 1.79
CA SER A 93 14.39 0.97 1.97
C SER A 93 15.28 0.75 0.74
N PRO A 94 16.57 0.40 0.91
CA PRO A 94 17.42 0.03 -0.22
C PRO A 94 17.00 -1.29 -0.88
N THR A 95 16.16 -2.09 -0.22
CA THR A 95 15.69 -3.38 -0.72
C THR A 95 14.35 -3.25 -1.44
N ASP A 96 14.34 -3.55 -2.74
CA ASP A 96 13.15 -3.45 -3.60
C ASP A 96 11.94 -4.20 -3.03
N ASP A 97 12.12 -5.46 -2.64
CA ASP A 97 11.04 -6.30 -2.12
C ASP A 97 10.41 -5.72 -0.85
N VAL A 98 11.22 -5.09 0.00
CA VAL A 98 10.75 -4.40 1.22
C VAL A 98 9.95 -3.15 0.87
N ARG A 99 10.41 -2.35 -0.11
CA ARG A 99 9.66 -1.19 -0.58
C ARG A 99 8.31 -1.61 -1.17
N GLU A 100 8.31 -2.64 -2.02
CA GLU A 100 7.10 -3.12 -2.67
C GLU A 100 6.09 -3.64 -1.65
N GLN A 101 6.56 -4.38 -0.65
CA GLN A 101 5.69 -4.86 0.43
C GLN A 101 5.15 -3.72 1.30
N ALA A 102 5.95 -2.68 1.55
CA ALA A 102 5.50 -1.50 2.29
C ALA A 102 4.44 -0.70 1.52
N VAL A 103 4.60 -0.56 0.19
CA VAL A 103 3.57 0.01 -0.69
C VAL A 103 2.26 -0.77 -0.54
N TRP A 104 2.30 -2.09 -0.68
CA TRP A 104 1.11 -2.93 -0.59
C TRP A 104 0.43 -2.86 0.79
N ALA A 105 1.23 -2.89 1.87
CA ALA A 105 0.72 -2.73 3.23
C ALA A 105 -0.04 -1.42 3.42
N LEU A 106 0.52 -0.29 2.96
CA LEU A 106 -0.12 1.02 3.03
C LEU A 106 -1.39 1.09 2.18
N GLY A 107 -1.42 0.42 1.03
CA GLY A 107 -2.61 0.31 0.19
C GLY A 107 -3.74 -0.46 0.87
N ASN A 108 -3.46 -1.58 1.54
CA ASN A 108 -4.45 -2.32 2.32
C ASN A 108 -5.02 -1.48 3.48
N VAL A 109 -4.14 -0.81 4.23
CA VAL A 109 -4.56 0.07 5.33
C VAL A 109 -5.41 1.23 4.81
N ALA A 110 -4.98 1.93 3.77
CA ALA A 110 -5.74 3.04 3.20
C ALA A 110 -7.07 2.59 2.57
N GLY A 111 -7.12 1.38 2.01
CA GLY A 111 -8.31 0.79 1.38
C GLY A 111 -9.43 0.40 2.36
N ASP A 112 -9.12 0.21 3.65
CA ASP A 112 -10.09 -0.21 4.67
C ASP A 112 -11.20 0.82 4.91
N SER A 113 -10.84 2.09 5.10
CA SER A 113 -11.81 3.16 5.37
C SER A 113 -11.26 4.56 5.12
N PRO A 114 -12.12 5.59 4.93
CA PRO A 114 -11.66 6.98 4.82
C PRO A 114 -10.79 7.42 6.00
N LYS A 115 -11.07 6.93 7.21
CA LYS A 115 -10.27 7.23 8.41
C LYS A 115 -8.87 6.63 8.32
N CYS A 116 -8.74 5.39 7.88
CA CYS A 116 -7.44 4.73 7.70
C CYS A 116 -6.64 5.36 6.55
N ARG A 117 -7.31 5.72 5.44
CA ARG A 117 -6.72 6.52 4.36
C ARG A 117 -6.14 7.84 4.87
N ASP A 118 -6.94 8.61 5.60
CA ASP A 118 -6.51 9.93 6.10
C ASP A 118 -5.38 9.81 7.12
N LEU A 119 -5.35 8.74 7.91
CA LEU A 119 -4.22 8.41 8.79
C LEU A 119 -2.92 8.17 7.99
N VAL A 120 -3.00 7.34 6.94
CA VAL A 120 -1.85 7.05 6.08
C VAL A 120 -1.33 8.32 5.39
N LEU A 121 -2.23 9.14 4.84
CA LEU A 121 -1.87 10.44 4.26
C LEU A 121 -1.30 11.41 5.30
N GLY A 122 -1.86 11.41 6.51
CA GLY A 122 -1.39 12.23 7.64
C GLY A 122 0.03 11.87 8.11
N HIS A 123 0.46 10.63 7.91
CA HIS A 123 1.85 10.20 8.11
C HIS A 123 2.79 10.53 6.94
N GLY A 124 2.31 11.24 5.90
CA GLY A 124 3.14 11.71 4.80
C GLY A 124 3.48 10.64 3.76
N ALA A 125 2.66 9.58 3.64
CA ALA A 125 2.92 8.44 2.76
C ALA A 125 2.98 8.78 1.26
N LEU A 126 2.30 9.85 0.81
CA LEU A 126 2.16 10.15 -0.61
C LEU A 126 3.51 10.45 -1.28
N VAL A 127 4.34 11.32 -0.69
CA VAL A 127 5.59 11.75 -1.36
C VAL A 127 6.58 10.57 -1.55
N PRO A 128 6.85 9.73 -0.54
CA PRO A 128 7.69 8.55 -0.73
C PRO A 128 7.06 7.50 -1.67
N LEU A 129 5.72 7.39 -1.73
CA LEU A 129 5.04 6.55 -2.71
C LEU A 129 5.27 7.05 -4.13
N LEU A 130 5.14 8.38 -4.36
CA LEU A 130 5.35 8.97 -5.68
C LEU A 130 6.79 8.78 -6.19
N ALA A 131 7.78 8.71 -5.29
CA ALA A 131 9.17 8.42 -5.64
C ALA A 131 9.38 7.01 -6.21
N GLN A 132 8.43 6.08 -6.01
CA GLN A 132 8.50 4.73 -6.59
C GLN A 132 8.20 4.72 -8.10
N PHE A 133 7.59 5.78 -8.65
CA PHE A 133 7.34 5.92 -10.10
C PHE A 133 8.56 6.52 -10.81
N ASN A 134 9.59 5.70 -11.00
CA ASN A 134 10.82 6.05 -11.72
C ASN A 134 11.05 5.12 -12.93
N GLU A 135 11.96 5.50 -13.82
CA GLU A 135 12.25 4.78 -15.08
C GLU A 135 12.78 3.35 -14.87
N HIS A 136 13.23 3.01 -13.67
CA HIS A 136 13.75 1.68 -13.32
C HIS A 136 12.74 0.83 -12.54
N ALA A 137 11.53 1.35 -12.29
CA ALA A 137 10.51 0.63 -11.56
C ALA A 137 10.05 -0.61 -12.34
N LYS A 138 10.07 -1.77 -11.67
CA LYS A 138 9.52 -3.02 -12.20
C LYS A 138 8.00 -2.88 -12.36
N LEU A 139 7.42 -3.64 -13.29
CA LEU A 139 5.98 -3.63 -13.52
C LEU A 139 5.17 -4.00 -12.26
N SER A 140 5.66 -4.94 -11.45
CA SER A 140 5.02 -5.33 -10.18
C SER A 140 4.90 -4.15 -9.21
N MET A 141 5.98 -3.39 -9.04
CA MET A 141 6.00 -2.15 -8.26
C MET A 141 5.04 -1.11 -8.85
N LEU A 142 5.02 -0.92 -10.17
CA LEU A 142 4.11 0.05 -10.80
C LEU A 142 2.64 -0.30 -10.53
N ARG A 143 2.27 -1.58 -10.65
CA ARG A 143 0.92 -2.05 -10.33
C ARG A 143 0.56 -1.79 -8.87
N ASN A 144 1.40 -2.26 -7.94
CA ASN A 144 1.18 -2.09 -6.51
C ASN A 144 1.13 -0.62 -6.08
N ALA A 145 2.01 0.22 -6.62
CA ALA A 145 2.04 1.65 -6.31
C ALA A 145 0.85 2.39 -6.89
N THR A 146 0.40 2.05 -8.11
CA THR A 146 -0.77 2.67 -8.74
C THR A 146 -2.05 2.27 -8.00
N TRP A 147 -2.20 0.99 -7.64
CA TRP A 147 -3.29 0.50 -6.81
C TRP A 147 -3.34 1.20 -5.44
N THR A 148 -2.19 1.35 -4.79
CA THR A 148 -2.09 2.07 -3.50
C THR A 148 -2.46 3.55 -3.67
N LEU A 149 -2.01 4.19 -4.76
CA LEU A 149 -2.34 5.58 -5.08
C LEU A 149 -3.84 5.77 -5.33
N SER A 150 -4.50 4.79 -5.97
CA SER A 150 -5.96 4.82 -6.17
C SER A 150 -6.70 4.75 -4.83
N ASN A 151 -6.25 3.90 -3.90
CA ASN A 151 -6.79 3.84 -2.54
C ASN A 151 -6.55 5.13 -1.74
N PHE A 152 -5.44 5.84 -1.96
CA PHE A 152 -5.21 7.15 -1.34
C PHE A 152 -6.21 8.22 -1.81
N CYS A 153 -6.77 8.07 -3.01
CA CYS A 153 -7.74 8.99 -3.57
C CYS A 153 -9.21 8.57 -3.32
N ARG A 154 -9.44 7.29 -2.99
CA ARG A 154 -10.75 6.66 -2.88
C ARG A 154 -11.54 7.10 -1.64
N GLY A 155 -12.88 6.97 -1.72
CA GLY A 155 -13.78 6.98 -0.57
C GLY A 155 -14.49 8.30 -0.30
N LYS A 156 -15.59 8.24 0.47
CA LYS A 156 -16.39 9.39 0.92
C LYS A 156 -16.45 9.41 2.46
N PRO A 157 -16.21 10.54 3.13
CA PRO A 157 -15.80 11.83 2.56
C PRO A 157 -14.44 11.73 1.84
N GLN A 158 -14.24 12.55 0.82
CA GLN A 158 -13.02 12.57 0.01
C GLN A 158 -11.82 13.03 0.85
N PRO A 159 -10.59 12.60 0.49
CA PRO A 159 -9.41 13.16 1.11
C PRO A 159 -9.29 14.65 0.77
N SER A 160 -8.48 15.38 1.55
CA SER A 160 -8.14 16.75 1.21
C SER A 160 -7.49 16.79 -0.17
N PHE A 161 -8.01 17.64 -1.06
CA PHE A 161 -7.48 17.74 -2.42
C PHE A 161 -6.05 18.23 -2.42
N GLU A 162 -5.67 19.13 -1.52
CA GLU A 162 -4.27 19.58 -1.39
C GLU A 162 -3.32 18.45 -1.01
N GLN A 163 -3.80 17.44 -0.28
CA GLN A 163 -2.98 16.26 0.04
C GLN A 163 -2.80 15.35 -1.16
N THR A 164 -3.79 15.20 -2.04
CA THR A 164 -3.73 14.25 -3.17
C THR A 164 -3.35 14.89 -4.51
N LYS A 165 -3.46 16.21 -4.65
CA LYS A 165 -3.07 16.98 -5.84
C LYS A 165 -1.65 16.67 -6.35
N PRO A 166 -0.62 16.44 -5.50
CA PRO A 166 0.70 16.03 -5.97
C PRO A 166 0.73 14.71 -6.76
N ALA A 167 -0.32 13.89 -6.70
CA ALA A 167 -0.44 12.66 -7.47
C ALA A 167 -0.71 12.88 -8.97
N LEU A 168 -1.29 14.03 -9.36
CA LEU A 168 -1.75 14.27 -10.73
C LEU A 168 -0.66 14.08 -11.80
N PRO A 169 0.59 14.59 -11.63
CA PRO A 169 1.64 14.38 -12.63
C PRO A 169 2.10 12.91 -12.72
N ALA A 170 1.97 12.13 -11.65
CA ALA A 170 2.24 10.70 -11.72
C ALA A 170 1.11 9.97 -12.44
N LEU A 171 -0.15 10.29 -12.14
CA LEU A 171 -1.32 9.70 -12.78
C LEU A 171 -1.37 10.00 -14.28
N GLU A 172 -1.01 11.21 -14.70
CA GLU A 172 -0.88 11.53 -16.14
C GLU A 172 0.11 10.61 -16.83
N ARG A 173 1.29 10.37 -16.26
CA ARG A 173 2.26 9.44 -16.85
C ARG A 173 1.75 7.99 -16.85
N LEU A 174 1.05 7.57 -15.79
CA LEU A 174 0.58 6.19 -15.63
C LEU A 174 -0.52 5.81 -16.62
N ILE A 175 -1.39 6.74 -17.02
CA ILE A 175 -2.43 6.46 -18.04
C ILE A 175 -1.86 6.24 -19.45
N HIS A 176 -0.57 6.51 -19.67
CA HIS A 176 0.14 6.13 -20.90
C HIS A 176 0.70 4.70 -20.86
N SER A 177 0.55 3.97 -19.74
CA SER A 177 0.91 2.56 -19.65
C SER A 177 0.07 1.71 -20.63
N ASN A 178 0.70 0.66 -21.16
CA ASN A 178 0.02 -0.41 -21.91
C ASN A 178 -0.40 -1.57 -21.00
N ASP A 179 -0.04 -1.52 -19.72
CA ASP A 179 -0.47 -2.51 -18.73
C ASP A 179 -1.88 -2.20 -18.23
N GLU A 180 -2.78 -3.16 -18.36
CA GLU A 180 -4.21 -3.01 -18.06
C GLU A 180 -4.47 -2.74 -16.57
N GLU A 181 -3.73 -3.38 -15.67
CA GLU A 181 -3.86 -3.19 -14.23
C GLU A 181 -3.44 -1.75 -13.84
N VAL A 182 -2.27 -1.30 -14.29
CA VAL A 182 -1.82 0.08 -14.08
C VAL A 182 -2.81 1.09 -14.65
N LEU A 183 -3.29 0.87 -15.88
CA LEU A 183 -4.22 1.78 -16.53
C LEU A 183 -5.55 1.87 -15.76
N THR A 184 -6.08 0.73 -15.32
CA THR A 184 -7.34 0.64 -14.58
C THR A 184 -7.25 1.41 -13.27
N ASP A 185 -6.22 1.17 -12.45
CA ASP A 185 -6.07 1.83 -11.17
C ASP A 185 -5.76 3.33 -11.30
N ALA A 186 -4.99 3.73 -12.33
CA ALA A 186 -4.74 5.14 -12.61
C ALA A 186 -6.04 5.88 -13.00
N CYS A 187 -6.88 5.24 -13.83
CA CYS A 187 -8.18 5.78 -14.21
C CYS A 187 -9.14 5.87 -13.01
N TRP A 188 -9.15 4.87 -12.11
CA TRP A 188 -9.90 4.95 -10.85
C TRP A 188 -9.43 6.11 -9.97
N ALA A 189 -8.13 6.31 -9.83
CA ALA A 189 -7.60 7.44 -9.06
C ALA A 189 -8.06 8.79 -9.66
N LEU A 190 -7.97 8.96 -10.99
CA LEU A 190 -8.42 10.17 -11.69
C LEU A 190 -9.93 10.39 -11.57
N SER A 191 -10.75 9.34 -11.60
CA SER A 191 -12.20 9.47 -11.40
C SER A 191 -12.54 9.97 -10.00
N TYR A 192 -11.83 9.50 -8.96
CA TYR A 192 -12.02 10.00 -7.60
C TYR A 192 -11.57 11.46 -7.42
N LEU A 193 -10.49 11.87 -8.10
CA LEU A 193 -9.95 13.24 -8.03
C LEU A 193 -10.79 14.25 -8.82
N SER A 194 -11.46 13.80 -9.89
CA SER A 194 -12.34 14.66 -10.71
C SER A 194 -13.78 14.74 -10.19
N ASP A 195 -14.21 13.84 -9.31
CA ASP A 195 -15.50 13.93 -8.65
C ASP A 195 -15.49 15.07 -7.61
N GLY A 196 -16.05 16.23 -7.93
CA GLY A 196 -16.15 17.33 -6.96
C GLY A 196 -16.37 18.70 -7.58
N THR A 197 -15.80 19.72 -6.95
CA THR A 197 -15.92 21.12 -7.40
C THR A 197 -15.19 21.35 -8.72
N ASN A 198 -15.58 22.42 -9.42
CA ASN A 198 -14.92 22.82 -10.67
C ASN A 198 -13.42 23.04 -10.50
N ASP A 199 -12.95 23.49 -9.34
CA ASP A 199 -11.51 23.66 -9.08
C ASP A 199 -10.73 22.33 -9.12
N LYS A 200 -11.34 21.24 -8.62
CA LYS A 200 -10.73 19.91 -8.71
C LYS A 200 -10.70 19.41 -10.15
N ILE A 201 -11.83 19.56 -10.85
CA ILE A 201 -11.95 19.19 -12.27
C ILE A 201 -10.92 19.96 -13.09
N GLN A 202 -10.80 21.27 -12.87
CA GLN A 202 -9.86 22.14 -13.55
C GLN A 202 -8.41 21.69 -13.34
N ALA A 203 -8.03 21.34 -12.10
CA ALA A 203 -6.70 20.82 -11.81
C ALA A 203 -6.41 19.47 -12.51
N VAL A 204 -7.42 18.60 -12.65
CA VAL A 204 -7.29 17.35 -13.42
C VAL A 204 -7.12 17.66 -14.92
N ILE A 205 -7.87 18.63 -15.47
CA ILE A 205 -7.73 19.07 -16.86
C ILE A 205 -6.33 19.65 -17.11
N GLU A 206 -5.86 20.51 -16.21
CA GLU A 206 -4.53 21.14 -16.28
C GLU A 206 -3.39 20.14 -16.16
N ALA A 207 -3.63 18.99 -15.54
CA ALA A 207 -2.66 17.89 -15.52
C ALA A 207 -2.47 17.24 -16.90
N GLY A 208 -3.31 17.52 -17.90
CA GLY A 208 -3.11 17.06 -19.28
C GLY A 208 -3.70 15.68 -19.59
N VAL A 209 -4.53 15.11 -18.72
CA VAL A 209 -5.02 13.72 -18.86
C VAL A 209 -6.10 13.52 -19.93
N CYS A 210 -6.82 14.58 -20.31
CA CYS A 210 -8.02 14.49 -21.16
C CYS A 210 -7.81 13.77 -22.50
N PRO A 211 -6.76 14.06 -23.31
CA PRO A 211 -6.58 13.39 -24.60
C PRO A 211 -6.41 11.88 -24.46
N ARG A 212 -5.70 11.44 -23.42
CA ARG A 212 -5.44 10.02 -23.19
C ARG A 212 -6.66 9.31 -22.63
N LEU A 213 -7.42 9.92 -21.72
CA LEU A 213 -8.66 9.34 -21.19
C LEU A 213 -9.68 9.04 -22.30
N VAL A 214 -9.86 9.95 -23.26
CA VAL A 214 -10.75 9.73 -24.42
C VAL A 214 -10.29 8.53 -25.26
N ALA A 215 -8.97 8.35 -25.44
CA ALA A 215 -8.43 7.20 -26.17
C ALA A 215 -8.59 5.87 -25.40
N CYS A 216 -8.67 5.91 -24.06
CA CYS A 216 -8.88 4.73 -23.23
C CYS A 216 -10.33 4.22 -23.28
N GLU A 217 -11.32 5.09 -23.48
CA GLU A 217 -12.73 4.67 -23.66
C GLU A 217 -12.92 3.74 -24.87
N SER A 218 -12.00 3.79 -25.85
CA SER A 218 -12.03 2.92 -27.04
C SER A 218 -11.66 1.45 -26.75
N TRP A 219 -11.12 1.16 -25.56
CA TRP A 219 -10.68 -0.17 -25.13
C TRP A 219 -11.65 -0.84 -24.15
N MET A 220 -12.65 -0.11 -23.65
CA MET A 220 -13.62 -0.60 -22.65
C MET A 220 -14.90 -1.18 -23.28
N PHE A 221 -14.94 -1.34 -24.61
CA PHE A 221 -16.03 -1.99 -25.36
C PHE A 221 -15.54 -3.19 -26.15
#